data_AF-E2SF48-F1
#
_entry.id   AF-E2SF48-F1
#
_cell.length_a   1.000
_cell.length_b   1.000
_cell.length_c   1.000
_cell.angle_alpha   90.00
_cell.angle_beta   90.00
_cell.angle_gamma   90.00
#
_symmetry.space_group_name_H-M   'P 1'
#
loop_
_entity.id
_entity.type
_entity.pdbx_description
1 polymer ?
#
loop_
_entity_poly.entity_id
_entity_poly.type
_entity_poly.pdbx_seq_one_letter_code
_entity_poly.pdbx_strand_id
1 'polypeptide(L)'
;MPNPKDVHDPDLAPWVAVLTTAQTSGILGDGDDAIEGRLLAAADTVGRTPAQLRAAAGVHDPEPRSFVDLVTVRPHPLTSIDDGVLARTRVPNGSCLVRVDADGSRRVLTYYDGPAYGWRNGRGYRDPVEPLGPWARFAGGRYAAAFPAGETDRVGLVAVGDDPPEGFAWTRPGISQRYVDVAELDELTAR
;
A
#
# COMPACT_ATOMS: atom_id res chain seq x y z
N MET A 1 7.45 -15.30 13.49
CA MET A 1 6.93 -14.06 12.87
C MET A 1 8.09 -13.10 12.73
N PRO A 2 8.26 -12.43 11.58
CA PRO A 2 9.23 -11.34 11.45
C PRO A 2 9.00 -10.29 12.54
N ASN A 3 10.05 -9.60 12.96
CA ASN A 3 9.94 -8.51 13.92
C ASN A 3 9.01 -7.43 13.32
N PRO A 4 7.98 -6.95 14.03
CA PRO A 4 7.05 -5.95 13.51
C PRO A 4 7.69 -4.67 12.95
N LYS A 5 8.95 -4.39 13.33
CA LYS A 5 9.74 -3.26 12.79
C LYS A 5 10.33 -3.56 11.41
N ASP A 6 10.70 -4.81 11.15
CA ASP A 6 11.32 -5.25 9.89
C ASP A 6 10.28 -5.33 8.76
N VAL A 7 8.98 -5.42 9.11
CA VAL A 7 7.84 -5.38 8.17
C VAL A 7 7.77 -4.03 7.44
N HIS A 8 8.24 -2.95 8.07
CA HIS A 8 8.08 -1.57 7.62
C HIS A 8 9.39 -0.84 7.38
N ASP A 9 10.44 -1.57 7.04
CA ASP A 9 11.71 -0.94 6.70
C ASP A 9 11.61 -0.30 5.29
N PRO A 10 11.64 1.03 5.17
CA PRO A 10 11.55 1.71 3.88
C PRO A 10 12.74 1.37 2.96
N ASP A 11 13.87 0.93 3.52
CA ASP A 11 15.08 0.61 2.76
C ASP A 11 15.02 -0.81 2.14
N LEU A 12 14.09 -1.66 2.59
CA LEU A 12 13.84 -2.97 1.98
C LEU A 12 12.98 -2.91 0.72
N ALA A 13 12.32 -1.77 0.44
CA ALA A 13 11.50 -1.62 -0.73
C ALA A 13 12.36 -1.25 -1.96
N PRO A 14 12.33 -2.04 -3.04
CA PRO A 14 13.14 -1.77 -4.23
C PRO A 14 12.63 -0.57 -5.04
N TRP A 15 11.36 -0.19 -4.87
CA TRP A 15 10.68 0.84 -5.66
C TRP A 15 10.01 1.88 -4.78
N VAL A 16 9.82 3.07 -5.34
CA VAL A 16 8.94 4.10 -4.78
C VAL A 16 8.00 4.64 -5.85
N ALA A 17 6.76 4.94 -5.45
CA ALA A 17 5.83 5.74 -6.23
C ALA A 17 5.89 7.19 -5.74
N VAL A 18 6.07 8.15 -6.65
CA VAL A 18 6.00 9.59 -6.31
C VAL A 18 4.55 10.02 -6.32
N LEU A 19 4.08 10.63 -5.24
CA LEU A 19 2.68 11.02 -5.12
C LEU A 19 2.42 12.43 -5.65
N THR A 20 1.24 12.59 -6.25
CA THR A 20 0.61 13.90 -6.41
C THR A 20 0.18 14.48 -5.06
N THR A 21 -0.06 15.79 -5.04
CA THR A 21 -0.63 16.45 -3.87
C THR A 21 -2.01 15.91 -3.50
N ALA A 22 -2.81 15.51 -4.50
CA ALA A 22 -4.14 14.92 -4.29
C ALA A 22 -4.05 13.54 -3.61
N GLN A 23 -3.21 12.63 -4.11
CA GLN A 23 -2.99 11.30 -3.51
C GLN A 23 -2.49 11.42 -2.07
N THR A 24 -1.53 12.31 -1.83
CA THR A 24 -1.01 12.58 -0.47
C THR A 24 -2.13 12.97 0.49
N SER A 25 -3.04 13.84 0.03
CA SER A 25 -4.11 14.37 0.86
C SER A 25 -5.18 13.31 1.13
N GLY A 26 -5.53 12.49 0.14
CA GLY A 26 -6.42 11.34 0.32
C GLY A 26 -5.85 10.30 1.29
N ILE A 27 -4.56 9.96 1.16
CA ILE A 27 -3.89 9.00 2.05
C ILE A 27 -3.89 9.51 3.51
N LEU A 28 -3.42 10.73 3.76
CA LEU A 28 -3.25 11.26 5.12
C LEU A 28 -4.56 11.71 5.76
N GLY A 29 -5.50 12.20 4.95
CA GLY A 29 -6.79 12.74 5.39
C GLY A 29 -7.86 11.67 5.51
N ASP A 30 -8.06 10.91 4.44
CA ASP A 30 -9.23 10.02 4.26
C ASP A 30 -8.88 8.53 4.41
N GLY A 31 -7.58 8.20 4.47
CA GLY A 31 -7.10 6.83 4.54
C GLY A 31 -7.12 6.12 3.18
N ASP A 32 -7.07 6.87 2.08
CA ASP A 32 -6.99 6.30 0.73
C ASP A 32 -5.83 5.32 0.63
N ASP A 33 -6.07 4.19 -0.02
CA ASP A 33 -5.10 3.11 -0.16
C ASP A 33 -4.80 2.80 -1.63
N ALA A 34 -5.09 3.71 -2.56
CA ALA A 34 -4.81 3.55 -3.97
C ALA A 34 -3.46 4.19 -4.36
N ILE A 35 -2.66 3.45 -5.13
CA ILE A 35 -1.44 3.95 -5.78
C ILE A 35 -1.38 3.51 -7.24
N GLU A 36 -0.74 4.33 -8.06
CA GLU A 36 -0.50 4.09 -9.49
C GLU A 36 0.64 5.00 -9.97
N GLY A 37 1.14 4.75 -11.19
CA GLY A 37 2.07 5.65 -11.86
C GLY A 37 3.49 5.10 -11.97
N ARG A 38 4.41 5.91 -12.50
CA ARG A 38 5.78 5.49 -12.76
C ARG A 38 6.54 5.23 -11.44
N LEU A 39 7.07 4.02 -11.32
CA LEU A 39 7.94 3.64 -10.22
C LEU A 39 9.36 4.12 -10.50
N LEU A 40 10.01 4.59 -9.44
CA LEU A 40 11.44 4.90 -9.43
C LEU A 40 12.16 3.86 -8.57
N ALA A 41 13.35 3.43 -8.98
CA ALA A 41 14.18 2.60 -8.12
C ALA A 41 14.52 3.38 -6.85
N ALA A 42 14.34 2.76 -5.68
CA ALA A 42 14.53 3.43 -4.39
C ALA A 42 15.96 4.00 -4.26
N ALA A 43 16.96 3.24 -4.70
CA ALA A 43 18.36 3.67 -4.71
C ALA A 43 18.60 4.94 -5.55
N ASP A 44 17.93 5.06 -6.70
CA ASP A 44 18.11 6.18 -7.61
C ASP A 44 17.51 7.48 -7.09
N THR A 45 16.63 7.40 -6.09
CA THR A 45 15.95 8.57 -5.53
C THR A 45 16.81 9.32 -4.51
N VAL A 46 17.87 8.68 -3.98
CA VAL A 46 18.71 9.22 -2.88
C VAL A 46 19.37 10.51 -3.31
N GLY A 47 19.30 11.54 -2.46
CA GLY A 47 19.86 12.87 -2.72
C GLY A 47 19.11 13.70 -3.78
N ARG A 48 18.04 13.19 -4.39
CA ARG A 48 17.23 13.97 -5.33
C ARG A 48 16.32 14.96 -4.61
N THR A 49 16.15 16.13 -5.22
CA THR A 49 15.19 17.14 -4.76
C THR A 49 13.76 16.75 -5.12
N PRO A 50 12.75 17.35 -4.46
CA PRO A 50 11.35 17.14 -4.80
C PRO A 50 11.01 17.40 -6.27
N ALA A 51 11.64 18.41 -6.89
CA ALA A 51 11.43 18.72 -8.31
C ALA A 51 11.98 17.62 -9.23
N GLN A 52 13.17 17.09 -8.93
CA GLN A 52 13.80 16.01 -9.69
C GLN A 52 13.00 14.71 -9.58
N LEU A 53 12.44 14.40 -8.40
CA LEU A 53 11.60 13.22 -8.19
C LEU A 53 10.31 13.30 -8.99
N ARG A 54 9.61 14.44 -8.94
CA ARG A 54 8.40 14.66 -9.75
C ARG A 54 8.67 14.52 -11.24
N ALA A 55 9.73 15.16 -11.74
CA ALA A 55 10.10 15.09 -13.14
C ALA A 55 10.42 13.65 -13.59
N ALA A 56 11.16 12.90 -12.78
CA ALA A 56 11.50 11.50 -13.09
C ALA A 56 10.27 10.58 -13.11
N ALA A 57 9.28 10.85 -12.26
CA ALA A 57 8.04 10.08 -12.20
C ALA A 57 6.94 10.58 -13.15
N GLY A 58 7.15 11.70 -13.85
CA GLY A 58 6.11 12.35 -14.67
C GLY A 58 4.94 12.90 -13.84
N VAL A 59 5.18 13.25 -12.58
CA VAL A 59 4.16 13.81 -11.69
C VAL A 59 4.07 15.32 -11.88
N HIS A 60 2.87 15.79 -12.22
CA HIS A 60 2.59 17.20 -12.46
C HIS A 60 1.53 17.68 -11.45
N ASP A 61 1.96 18.45 -10.46
CA ASP A 61 1.06 19.23 -9.61
C ASP A 61 0.99 20.66 -10.19
N PRO A 62 -0.21 21.27 -10.34
CA PRO A 62 -0.33 22.65 -10.81
C PRO A 62 0.31 23.65 -9.82
N GLU A 63 0.25 23.34 -8.53
CA GLU A 63 0.86 24.12 -7.45
C GLU A 63 1.75 23.19 -6.60
N PRO A 64 2.98 22.88 -7.06
CA PRO A 64 3.82 21.91 -6.40
C PRO A 64 4.30 22.44 -5.05
N ARG A 65 4.17 21.60 -4.02
CA ARG A 65 4.70 21.87 -2.69
C ARG A 65 6.23 21.82 -2.68
N SER A 66 6.84 22.48 -1.68
CA SER A 66 8.29 22.48 -1.44
C SER A 66 8.86 21.10 -1.08
N PHE A 67 8.01 20.16 -0.70
CA PHE A 67 8.32 18.75 -0.45
C PHE A 67 7.59 17.86 -1.46
N VAL A 68 7.96 16.59 -1.54
CA VAL A 68 7.18 15.56 -2.23
C VAL A 68 7.06 14.33 -1.33
N ASP A 69 5.92 13.65 -1.40
CA ASP A 69 5.69 12.42 -0.65
C ASP A 69 5.82 11.21 -1.60
N LEU A 70 6.38 10.13 -1.07
CA LEU A 70 6.67 8.88 -1.75
C LEU A 70 5.99 7.75 -1.01
N VAL A 71 5.49 6.75 -1.73
CA VAL A 71 5.11 5.46 -1.14
C VAL A 71 6.14 4.43 -1.53
N THR A 72 6.72 3.73 -0.54
CA THR A 72 7.59 2.60 -0.81
C THR A 72 6.77 1.42 -1.33
N VAL A 73 7.28 0.71 -2.34
CA VAL A 73 6.55 -0.35 -3.03
C VAL A 73 7.39 -1.62 -3.05
N ARG A 74 6.87 -2.66 -2.38
CA ARG A 74 7.34 -4.04 -2.51
C ARG A 74 6.33 -4.83 -3.35
N PRO A 75 6.65 -5.14 -4.61
CA PRO A 75 5.73 -5.91 -5.45
C PRO A 75 5.42 -7.28 -4.86
N HIS A 76 4.17 -7.69 -4.99
CA HIS A 76 3.70 -9.05 -4.70
C HIS A 76 3.32 -9.74 -6.03
N PRO A 77 3.00 -11.05 -6.05
CA PRO A 77 2.78 -11.80 -7.30
C PRO A 77 1.65 -11.30 -8.20
N LEU A 78 0.76 -10.44 -7.68
CA LEU A 78 -0.36 -9.84 -8.41
C LEU A 78 -0.13 -8.37 -8.75
N THR A 79 1.03 -7.81 -8.41
CA THR A 79 1.38 -6.44 -8.80
C THR A 79 1.65 -6.38 -10.30
N SER A 80 0.95 -5.50 -11.01
CA SER A 80 1.14 -5.28 -12.45
C SER A 80 1.97 -4.03 -12.70
N ILE A 81 3.13 -4.20 -13.34
CA ILE A 81 4.06 -3.13 -13.73
C ILE A 81 4.39 -3.32 -15.20
N ASP A 82 4.05 -2.34 -16.03
CA ASP A 82 4.36 -2.33 -17.47
C ASP A 82 5.23 -1.11 -17.80
N ASP A 83 6.38 -1.34 -18.45
CA ASP A 83 7.40 -0.30 -18.74
C ASP A 83 7.75 0.60 -17.52
N GLY A 84 7.80 0.00 -16.33
CA GLY A 84 8.06 0.70 -15.06
C GLY A 84 6.88 1.54 -14.53
N VAL A 85 5.69 1.41 -15.13
CA VAL A 85 4.45 2.04 -14.68
C VAL A 85 3.61 1.04 -13.91
N LEU A 86 3.34 1.34 -12.64
CA LEU A 86 2.46 0.58 -11.78
C LEU A 86 1.00 0.81 -12.20
N ALA A 87 0.30 -0.26 -12.56
CA ALA A 87 -1.14 -0.22 -12.73
C ALA A 87 -1.82 0.09 -11.39
N ARG A 88 -2.94 0.82 -11.45
CA ARG A 88 -3.68 1.21 -10.25
C ARG A 88 -4.01 0.01 -9.37
N THR A 89 -3.58 0.07 -8.12
CA THR A 89 -3.75 -1.02 -7.17
C THR A 89 -3.75 -0.51 -5.73
N ARG A 90 -4.06 -1.42 -4.79
CA ARG A 90 -3.97 -1.12 -3.36
C ARG A 90 -2.50 -1.03 -2.95
N VAL A 91 -2.18 -0.09 -2.07
CA VAL A 91 -0.87 0.03 -1.43
C VAL A 91 -0.47 -1.34 -0.83
N PRO A 92 0.71 -1.89 -1.18
CA PRO A 92 1.16 -3.15 -0.60
C PRO A 92 1.29 -3.06 0.93
N ASN A 93 0.97 -4.13 1.63
CA ASN A 93 1.18 -4.19 3.07
C ASN A 93 2.68 -4.00 3.41
N GLY A 94 2.99 -3.25 4.46
CA GLY A 94 4.36 -2.91 4.84
C GLY A 94 4.89 -1.60 4.23
N SER A 95 4.18 -1.01 3.25
CA SER A 95 4.59 0.23 2.61
C SER A 95 4.70 1.39 3.60
N CYS A 96 5.61 2.32 3.31
CA CYS A 96 5.84 3.53 4.08
C CYS A 96 5.50 4.75 3.23
N LEU A 97 4.85 5.74 3.83
CA LEU A 97 4.76 7.09 3.26
C LEU A 97 5.97 7.90 3.74
N VAL A 98 6.84 8.29 2.81
CA VAL A 98 8.09 9.01 3.09
C VAL A 98 8.00 10.41 2.50
N ARG A 99 8.26 11.44 3.31
CA ARG A 99 8.42 12.81 2.82
C ARG A 99 9.87 13.08 2.48
N VAL A 100 10.08 13.68 1.31
CA VAL A 100 11.35 14.31 0.91
C VAL A 100 11.16 15.82 0.94
N ASP A 101 11.88 16.51 1.84
CA ASP A 101 11.84 17.97 1.94
C ASP A 101 12.75 18.64 0.89
N ALA A 102 12.68 19.97 0.80
CA ALA A 102 13.42 20.76 -0.17
C ALA A 102 14.96 20.59 -0.08
N ASP A 103 15.47 20.29 1.11
CA ASP A 103 16.89 20.02 1.38
C ASP A 103 17.30 18.57 1.05
N GLY A 104 16.38 17.74 0.57
CA GLY A 104 16.60 16.33 0.27
C GLY A 104 16.54 15.41 1.48
N SER A 105 16.30 15.94 2.69
CA SER A 105 16.11 15.14 3.89
C SER A 105 14.83 14.30 3.79
N ARG A 106 14.83 13.15 4.47
CA ARG A 106 13.76 12.15 4.41
C ARG A 106 13.22 11.85 5.78
N ARG A 107 11.90 11.69 5.88
CA ARG A 107 11.26 11.14 7.08
C ARG A 107 10.05 10.28 6.72
N VAL A 108 9.87 9.20 7.44
CA VAL A 108 8.63 8.41 7.38
C VAL A 108 7.52 9.17 8.11
N LEU A 109 6.38 9.34 7.44
CA LEU A 109 5.18 9.97 8.00
C LEU A 109 4.23 8.93 8.60
N THR A 110 4.03 7.81 7.90
CA THR A 110 3.10 6.74 8.30
C THR A 110 3.47 5.43 7.59
N TYR A 111 2.87 4.34 8.05
CA TYR A 111 3.03 2.98 7.57
C TYR A 111 1.67 2.41 7.20
N TYR A 112 1.58 1.68 6.10
CA TYR A 112 0.37 0.98 5.71
C TYR A 112 0.40 -0.46 6.24
N ASP A 113 -0.52 -0.80 7.13
CA ASP A 113 -0.65 -2.12 7.78
C ASP A 113 -1.61 -3.05 7.03
N GLY A 114 -1.90 -2.74 5.76
CA GLY A 114 -2.82 -3.51 4.94
C GLY A 114 -4.29 -3.11 5.13
N PRO A 115 -5.19 -3.70 4.32
CA PRO A 115 -6.60 -3.33 4.26
C PRO A 115 -7.37 -3.52 5.56
N ALA A 116 -6.92 -4.37 6.48
CA ALA A 116 -7.61 -4.61 7.74
C ALA A 116 -7.36 -3.51 8.81
N TYR A 117 -6.30 -2.71 8.62
CA TYR A 117 -5.81 -1.74 9.61
C TYR A 117 -5.67 -0.32 9.03
N GLY A 118 -5.30 -0.20 7.75
CA GLY A 118 -5.07 1.06 7.07
C GLY A 118 -3.71 1.70 7.39
N TRP A 119 -3.65 3.03 7.26
CA TRP A 119 -2.46 3.82 7.58
C TRP A 119 -2.33 4.08 9.09
N ARG A 120 -1.16 3.79 9.67
CA ARG A 120 -0.87 4.09 11.08
C ARG A 120 -0.97 5.59 11.37
N ASN A 121 -1.76 5.96 12.38
CA ASN A 121 -2.01 7.37 12.72
C ASN A 121 -2.62 8.20 11.56
N GLY A 122 -3.15 7.54 10.52
CA GLY A 122 -3.98 8.21 9.52
C GLY A 122 -5.21 8.81 10.19
N ARG A 123 -5.69 9.95 9.68
CA ARG A 123 -6.90 10.58 10.25
C ARG A 123 -8.17 9.80 9.90
N GLY A 124 -8.12 8.98 8.86
CA GLY A 124 -9.22 8.17 8.37
C GLY A 124 -8.83 6.71 8.21
N TYR A 125 -9.85 5.87 8.17
CA TYR A 125 -9.78 4.49 7.69
C TYR A 125 -10.82 4.36 6.58
N ARG A 126 -10.46 3.63 5.52
CA ARG A 126 -11.33 3.34 4.40
C ARG A 126 -11.48 1.83 4.26
N ASP A 127 -12.73 1.40 4.14
CA ASP A 127 -13.03 0.01 3.82
C ASP A 127 -12.42 -0.38 2.47
N PRO A 128 -11.94 -1.62 2.31
CA PRO A 128 -11.45 -2.10 1.03
C PRO A 128 -12.56 -2.05 -0.04
N VAL A 129 -12.32 -1.31 -1.12
CA VAL A 129 -13.26 -1.17 -2.24
C VAL A 129 -12.78 -1.93 -3.48
N GLU A 130 -13.73 -2.52 -4.23
CA GLU A 130 -13.47 -3.03 -5.57
C GLU A 130 -13.39 -1.87 -6.59
N PRO A 131 -12.62 -2.04 -7.68
CA PRO A 131 -11.69 -3.12 -7.98
C PRO A 131 -10.27 -2.66 -7.61
N LEU A 132 -9.97 -2.46 -6.32
CA LEU A 132 -8.63 -2.06 -5.91
C LEU A 132 -7.91 -3.22 -5.24
N GLY A 133 -6.78 -3.65 -5.83
CA GLY A 133 -5.84 -4.58 -5.23
C GLY A 133 -6.32 -6.04 -5.19
N PRO A 134 -5.61 -6.92 -4.48
CA PRO A 134 -5.98 -8.33 -4.49
C PRO A 134 -7.36 -8.60 -3.91
N TRP A 135 -8.11 -9.49 -4.56
CA TRP A 135 -9.38 -10.05 -4.09
C TRP A 135 -9.35 -11.56 -4.23
N ALA A 136 -9.92 -12.25 -3.23
CA ALA A 136 -9.92 -13.71 -3.18
C ALA A 136 -11.30 -14.29 -2.91
N ARG A 137 -11.53 -15.51 -3.39
CA ARG A 137 -12.65 -16.36 -2.98
C ARG A 137 -12.15 -17.45 -2.04
N PHE A 138 -12.87 -17.63 -0.93
CA PHE A 138 -12.54 -18.60 0.09
C PHE A 138 -13.80 -19.01 0.84
N ALA A 139 -14.02 -20.32 1.02
CA ALA A 139 -15.16 -20.87 1.77
C ALA A 139 -16.52 -20.27 1.34
N GLY A 140 -16.70 -20.04 0.02
CA GLY A 140 -17.92 -19.46 -0.54
C GLY A 140 -18.05 -17.94 -0.43
N GLY A 141 -17.18 -17.27 0.32
CA GLY A 141 -17.11 -15.81 0.45
C GLY A 141 -16.17 -15.15 -0.56
N ARG A 142 -16.23 -13.83 -0.63
CA ARG A 142 -15.33 -12.98 -1.43
C ARG A 142 -14.79 -11.86 -0.54
N TYR A 143 -13.48 -11.70 -0.54
CA TYR A 143 -12.77 -10.85 0.43
C TYR A 143 -11.70 -10.03 -0.26
N ALA A 144 -11.48 -8.82 0.23
CA ALA A 144 -10.24 -8.11 -0.08
C ALA A 144 -9.08 -8.92 0.50
N ALA A 145 -7.99 -9.01 -0.25
CA ALA A 145 -6.83 -9.78 0.12
C ALA A 145 -5.59 -8.88 0.13
N ALA A 146 -4.65 -9.19 1.01
CA ALA A 146 -3.33 -8.61 1.00
C ALA A 146 -2.30 -9.65 1.40
N PHE A 147 -1.21 -9.70 0.65
CA PHE A 147 -0.03 -10.44 1.08
C PHE A 147 0.57 -9.72 2.30
N PRO A 148 0.94 -10.45 3.38
CA PRO A 148 1.81 -9.90 4.42
C PRO A 148 3.11 -9.37 3.80
N ALA A 149 3.72 -8.36 4.42
CA ALA A 149 4.92 -7.75 3.84
C ALA A 149 6.06 -8.77 3.71
N GLY A 150 6.46 -9.05 2.46
CA GLY A 150 7.52 -10.02 2.16
C GLY A 150 7.11 -11.48 2.16
N GLU A 151 5.82 -11.79 2.33
CA GLU A 151 5.27 -13.14 2.19
C GLU A 151 4.52 -13.26 0.86
N THR A 152 4.46 -14.48 0.29
CA THR A 152 3.82 -14.73 -1.01
C THR A 152 2.99 -16.01 -1.05
N ASP A 153 3.12 -16.86 -0.04
CA ASP A 153 2.43 -18.13 0.16
C ASP A 153 1.15 -17.98 0.98
N ARG A 154 0.98 -16.85 1.68
CA ARG A 154 -0.18 -16.55 2.52
C ARG A 154 -0.79 -15.19 2.19
N VAL A 155 -2.09 -15.07 2.40
CA VAL A 155 -2.81 -13.80 2.29
C VAL A 155 -3.67 -13.56 3.51
N GLY A 156 -3.74 -12.31 3.95
CA GLY A 156 -4.74 -11.84 4.88
C GLY A 156 -6.01 -11.49 4.12
N LEU A 157 -7.08 -12.26 4.35
CA LEU A 157 -8.43 -11.98 3.88
C LEU A 157 -9.09 -11.00 4.83
N VAL A 158 -9.77 -9.98 4.29
CA VAL A 158 -10.46 -8.94 5.04
C VAL A 158 -11.95 -9.02 4.76
N ALA A 159 -12.73 -9.15 5.82
CA ALA A 159 -14.18 -9.10 5.79
C ALA A 159 -14.67 -7.81 6.44
N VAL A 160 -15.59 -7.14 5.75
CA VAL A 160 -16.30 -5.95 6.21
C VAL A 160 -17.72 -6.36 6.59
N GLY A 161 -18.16 -6.04 7.81
CA GLY A 161 -19.49 -6.38 8.30
C GLY A 161 -19.59 -6.38 9.82
N ASP A 162 -20.81 -6.58 10.31
CA ASP A 162 -21.14 -6.51 11.75
C ASP A 162 -20.69 -7.74 12.55
N ASP A 163 -20.51 -8.88 11.90
CA ASP A 163 -20.04 -10.13 12.49
C ASP A 163 -18.88 -10.73 11.68
N PRO A 164 -17.86 -11.30 12.34
CA PRO A 164 -16.75 -11.91 11.64
C PRO A 164 -17.17 -13.27 11.06
N PRO A 165 -16.82 -13.58 9.79
CA PRO A 165 -17.00 -14.92 9.26
C PRO A 165 -16.23 -15.98 10.08
N GLU A 166 -16.57 -17.26 9.90
CA GLU A 166 -15.93 -18.34 10.65
C GLU A 166 -14.40 -18.34 10.51
N GLY A 167 -13.71 -18.32 11.66
CA GLY A 167 -12.25 -18.29 11.75
C GLY A 167 -11.62 -16.92 11.46
N PHE A 168 -12.40 -15.88 11.19
CA PHE A 168 -11.90 -14.50 11.15
C PHE A 168 -11.86 -13.92 12.55
N ALA A 169 -10.84 -13.12 12.83
CA ALA A 169 -10.69 -12.40 14.09
C ALA A 169 -10.94 -10.90 13.86
N TRP A 170 -11.60 -10.24 14.81
CA TRP A 170 -11.76 -8.79 14.79
C TRP A 170 -10.41 -8.08 14.78
N THR A 171 -10.22 -7.15 13.83
CA THR A 171 -9.11 -6.20 13.85
C THR A 171 -9.56 -4.84 14.40
N ARG A 172 -10.81 -4.47 14.11
CA ARG A 172 -11.50 -3.26 14.60
C ARG A 172 -13.01 -3.39 14.39
N PRO A 173 -13.86 -2.51 14.94
CA PRO A 173 -15.30 -2.54 14.67
C PRO A 173 -15.58 -2.53 13.16
N GLY A 174 -16.42 -3.45 12.70
CA GLY A 174 -16.79 -3.59 11.29
C GLY A 174 -15.79 -4.32 10.40
N ILE A 175 -14.57 -4.63 10.88
CA ILE A 175 -13.50 -5.26 10.09
C ILE A 175 -12.89 -6.47 10.81
N SER A 176 -12.84 -7.60 10.11
CA SER A 176 -12.19 -8.81 10.60
C SER A 176 -11.21 -9.37 9.57
N GLN A 177 -10.20 -10.10 10.04
CA GLN A 177 -9.15 -10.67 9.20
C GLN A 177 -8.94 -12.16 9.50
N ARG A 178 -8.57 -12.90 8.46
CA ARG A 178 -8.02 -14.26 8.56
C ARG A 178 -6.84 -14.42 7.62
N TYR A 179 -5.74 -15.00 8.10
CA TYR A 179 -4.66 -15.44 7.24
C TYR A 179 -4.93 -16.87 6.76
N VAL A 180 -4.84 -17.07 5.45
CA VAL A 180 -5.00 -18.38 4.79
C VAL A 180 -3.85 -18.60 3.81
N ASP A 181 -3.54 -19.86 3.54
CA ASP A 181 -2.53 -20.17 2.54
C ASP A 181 -3.12 -19.97 1.15
N VAL A 182 -2.33 -19.46 0.20
CA VAL A 182 -2.79 -19.19 -1.18
C VAL A 182 -3.31 -20.46 -1.85
N ALA A 183 -2.76 -21.62 -1.48
CA ALA A 183 -3.19 -22.93 -1.98
C ALA A 183 -4.60 -23.36 -1.50
N GLU A 184 -5.14 -22.72 -0.45
CA GLU A 184 -6.48 -22.99 0.07
C GLU A 184 -7.55 -22.09 -0.56
N LEU A 185 -7.17 -21.14 -1.42
CA LEU A 185 -8.10 -20.21 -2.07
C LEU A 185 -8.77 -20.85 -3.28
N ASP A 186 -10.06 -20.56 -3.46
CA ASP A 186 -10.79 -20.94 -4.66
C ASP A 186 -10.38 -20.05 -5.85
N GLU A 187 -10.07 -18.78 -5.59
CA GLU A 187 -9.66 -17.78 -6.58
C GLU A 187 -8.82 -16.70 -5.89
N LEU A 188 -7.80 -16.17 -6.58
CA LEU A 188 -7.04 -15.00 -6.18
C LEU A 188 -6.72 -14.13 -7.40
N THR A 189 -7.16 -12.87 -7.40
CA THR A 189 -7.03 -11.95 -8.54
C THR A 189 -6.52 -10.59 -8.11
N ALA A 190 -5.88 -9.85 -9.02
CA ALA A 190 -5.22 -8.57 -8.75
C ALA A 190 -6.13 -7.33 -8.66
N ARG A 191 -7.42 -7.49 -9.01
CA ARG A 191 -8.27 -6.47 -9.66
C ARG A 191 -8.04 -5.04 -9.19
#